data_AF-A0A1J3J7L2-F1
#
_entry.id   AF-A0A1J3J7L2-F1
#
_cell.length_a   1.000
_cell.length_b   1.000
_cell.length_c   1.000
_cell.angle_alpha   90.00
_cell.angle_beta   90.00
_cell.angle_gamma   90.00
#
_symmetry.space_group_name_H-M   'P 1'
#
loop_
_entity.id
_entity.type
_entity.pdbx_description
1 polymer ?
#
loop_
_entity_poly.entity_id
_entity_poly.type
_entity_poly.pdbx_seq_one_letter_code
_entity_poly.pdbx_strand_id
1 'polypeptide(L)'
;MVLMISVKHACQLGWFSESERQELTALVDEMKNSFGSSGNTSPGIKSPGGTLSQIIERFYPFVKLGHVLVSLEVKTGYTMLAHDFHISKKMPHSLQERILLFVVQTDNIDTSACIINPPEVSFLLNGKMVEKRVNITMDTGPQLPSNVTATLKYGTNLLQVMGNCKGHYIIVIAFTGVILPPAKPVLKDYLQSEVIESNPGNSRA
;
A
#
# COMPACT_ATOMS: atom_id res chain seq x y z
N MET A 1 -5.05 -3.67 20.58
CA MET A 1 -4.00 -3.69 19.52
C MET A 1 -2.64 -3.14 19.97
N VAL A 2 -2.53 -1.91 20.49
CA VAL A 2 -1.21 -1.34 20.89
C VAL A 2 -0.47 -2.21 21.92
N LEU A 3 -1.19 -2.73 22.93
CA LEU A 3 -0.62 -3.66 23.91
C LEU A 3 0.00 -4.90 23.26
N MET A 4 -0.68 -5.47 22.25
CA MET A 4 -0.24 -6.68 21.55
C MET A 4 1.04 -6.43 20.75
N ILE A 5 1.14 -5.27 20.13
CA ILE A 5 2.35 -4.83 19.40
C ILE A 5 3.52 -4.68 20.37
N SER A 6 3.29 -4.11 21.56
CA SER A 6 4.32 -3.98 22.60
C SER A 6 4.80 -5.35 23.10
N VAL A 7 3.87 -6.28 23.36
CA VAL A 7 4.19 -7.66 23.78
C VAL A 7 5.02 -8.38 22.71
N LYS A 8 4.60 -8.31 21.44
CA LYS A 8 5.31 -8.91 20.31
C LYS A 8 6.72 -8.33 20.13
N HIS A 9 6.88 -7.02 20.30
CA HIS A 9 8.19 -6.37 20.22
C HIS A 9 9.09 -6.74 21.41
N ALA A 10 8.57 -6.80 22.64
CA ALA A 10 9.33 -7.27 23.80
C ALA A 10 9.77 -8.74 23.64
N CYS A 11 8.92 -9.58 23.05
CA CYS A 11 9.28 -10.94 22.63
C CYS A 11 10.45 -10.97 21.63
N GLN A 12 10.45 -10.09 20.62
CA GLN A 12 11.54 -9.99 19.64
C GLN A 12 12.85 -9.45 20.24
N LEU A 13 12.76 -8.62 21.28
CA LEU A 13 13.93 -8.10 22.00
C LEU A 13 14.48 -9.10 23.04
N GLY A 14 13.89 -10.28 23.19
CA GLY A 14 14.36 -11.32 24.12
C GLY A 14 14.05 -11.01 25.59
N TRP A 15 12.97 -10.26 25.87
CA TRP A 15 12.59 -9.93 27.25
C TRP A 15 11.96 -11.11 28.00
N PHE A 16 11.54 -12.15 27.27
CA PHE A 16 10.86 -13.32 27.80
C PHE A 16 11.64 -14.59 27.46
N SER A 17 11.47 -15.63 28.28
CA SER A 17 11.96 -16.97 27.96
C SER A 17 11.24 -17.54 26.74
N GLU A 18 11.82 -18.58 26.12
CA GLU A 18 11.26 -19.16 24.90
C GLU A 18 9.83 -19.70 25.07
N SER A 19 9.51 -20.29 26.24
CA SER A 19 8.15 -20.76 26.54
C SER A 19 7.16 -19.60 26.68
N GLU A 20 7.52 -18.56 27.45
CA GLU A 20 6.69 -17.37 27.64
C GLU A 20 6.46 -16.64 26.31
N ARG A 21 7.50 -16.57 25.47
CA ARG A 21 7.43 -15.98 24.13
C ARG A 21 6.40 -16.68 23.25
N GLN A 22 6.37 -18.01 23.27
CA GLN A 22 5.42 -18.80 22.49
C GLN A 22 3.98 -18.60 22.98
N GLU A 23 3.76 -18.64 24.29
CA GLU A 23 2.43 -18.40 24.89
C GLU A 23 1.91 -16.98 24.61
N LEU A 24 2.75 -15.96 24.83
CA LEU A 24 2.40 -14.57 24.55
C LEU A 24 2.12 -14.33 23.06
N THR A 25 2.87 -14.99 22.17
CA THR A 25 2.62 -14.88 20.72
C THR A 25 1.30 -15.54 20.35
N ALA A 26 0.99 -16.72 20.89
CA ALA A 26 -0.28 -17.40 20.63
C ALA A 26 -1.49 -16.57 21.11
N LEU A 27 -1.39 -15.97 22.30
CA LEU A 27 -2.45 -15.12 22.86
C LEU A 27 -2.65 -13.84 22.05
N VAL A 28 -1.55 -13.27 21.54
CA VAL A 28 -1.58 -12.14 20.60
C VAL A 28 -2.25 -12.54 19.28
N ASP A 29 -1.95 -13.70 18.72
CA ASP A 29 -2.56 -14.15 17.46
C ASP A 29 -4.05 -14.47 17.62
N GLU A 30 -4.45 -15.08 18.74
CA GLU A 30 -5.86 -15.35 19.07
C GLU A 30 -6.67 -14.06 19.20
N MET A 31 -6.16 -13.09 19.97
CA MET A 31 -6.79 -11.76 20.07
C MET A 31 -6.86 -11.08 18.70
N LYS A 32 -5.81 -11.18 17.87
CA LYS A 32 -5.78 -10.55 16.54
C LYS A 32 -6.90 -11.09 15.65
N ASN A 33 -7.07 -12.42 15.62
CA ASN A 33 -8.10 -13.09 14.83
C ASN A 33 -9.52 -12.77 15.31
N SER A 34 -9.68 -12.43 16.59
CA SER A 34 -10.96 -12.04 17.18
C SER A 34 -11.45 -10.66 16.72
N PHE A 35 -10.52 -9.78 16.29
CA PHE A 35 -10.86 -8.41 15.87
C PHE A 35 -11.03 -8.24 14.35
N GLY A 36 -10.84 -9.25 13.51
CA GLY A 36 -11.07 -9.09 12.07
C GLY A 36 -10.64 -10.29 11.24
N SER A 37 -11.18 -10.40 10.02
CA SER A 37 -10.82 -11.47 9.08
C SER A 37 -9.31 -11.48 8.87
N SER A 38 -8.70 -12.64 9.09
CA SER A 38 -7.30 -12.93 8.76
C SER A 38 -7.10 -12.77 7.25
N GLY A 39 -6.85 -11.54 6.80
CA GLY A 39 -6.14 -11.33 5.55
C GLY A 39 -4.81 -12.04 5.69
N ASN A 40 -4.61 -13.10 4.91
CA ASN A 40 -3.45 -13.99 4.87
C ASN A 40 -2.17 -13.17 5.08
N THR A 41 -1.71 -13.07 6.33
CA THR A 41 -0.47 -12.36 6.65
C THR A 41 0.62 -13.35 6.28
N SER A 42 1.07 -13.36 5.02
CA SER A 42 2.18 -14.23 4.65
C SER A 42 3.41 -13.76 5.44
N PRO A 43 3.99 -14.60 6.32
CA PRO A 43 5.22 -14.27 7.03
C PRO A 43 6.35 -14.48 6.02
N GLY A 44 6.60 -13.45 5.24
CA GLY A 44 7.61 -13.45 4.21
C GLY A 44 7.42 -12.20 3.38
N ILE A 45 8.45 -11.34 3.37
CA ILE A 45 8.60 -10.31 2.35
C ILE A 45 8.75 -11.07 1.02
N LYS A 46 7.63 -11.51 0.44
CA LYS A 46 7.60 -11.83 -0.98
C LYS A 46 7.77 -10.48 -1.63
N SER A 47 8.88 -10.28 -2.34
CA SER A 47 9.01 -9.15 -3.27
C SER A 47 7.68 -9.06 -4.00
N PRO A 48 7.01 -7.91 -4.03
CA PRO A 48 5.73 -7.81 -4.70
C PRO A 48 5.95 -8.32 -6.12
N GLY A 49 5.34 -9.48 -6.42
CA GLY A 49 5.56 -10.23 -7.65
C GLY A 49 5.17 -9.39 -8.86
N GLY A 50 5.48 -9.91 -10.06
CA GLY A 50 5.48 -9.21 -11.35
C GLY A 50 4.44 -8.10 -11.57
N THR A 51 3.21 -8.24 -11.04
CA THR A 51 2.15 -7.24 -11.07
C THR A 51 2.59 -5.83 -10.60
N LEU A 52 3.19 -5.68 -9.41
CA LEU A 52 3.59 -4.33 -8.94
C LEU A 52 4.72 -3.76 -9.80
N SER A 53 5.69 -4.59 -10.22
CA SER A 53 6.77 -4.16 -11.11
C SER A 53 6.22 -3.63 -12.43
N GLN A 54 5.26 -4.35 -13.03
CA GLN A 54 4.58 -3.92 -14.26
C GLN A 54 3.87 -2.58 -14.07
N ILE A 55 3.17 -2.39 -12.94
CA ILE A 55 2.47 -1.14 -12.62
C ILE A 55 3.47 0.01 -12.41
N ILE A 56 4.58 -0.23 -11.71
CA ILE A 56 5.62 0.78 -11.49
C ILE A 56 6.26 1.19 -12.82
N GLU A 57 6.66 0.23 -13.65
CA GLU A 57 7.24 0.52 -14.97
C GLU A 57 6.28 1.28 -15.88
N ARG A 58 4.97 0.99 -15.79
CA ARG A 58 3.95 1.59 -16.65
C ARG A 58 3.49 2.98 -16.17
N PHE A 59 3.17 3.12 -14.88
CA PHE A 59 2.52 4.31 -14.33
C PHE A 59 3.44 5.18 -13.48
N TYR A 60 4.60 4.64 -13.05
CA TYR A 60 5.57 5.34 -12.22
C TYR A 60 7.01 5.21 -12.77
N PRO A 61 7.26 5.53 -14.05
CA PRO A 61 8.51 5.19 -14.75
C PRO A 61 9.78 5.83 -14.14
N PHE A 62 9.63 6.86 -13.31
CA PHE A 62 10.73 7.55 -12.63
C PHE A 62 10.89 7.13 -11.16
N VAL A 63 10.15 6.12 -10.71
CA VAL A 63 10.22 5.59 -9.36
C VAL A 63 11.07 4.33 -9.35
N LYS A 64 12.14 4.33 -8.54
CA LYS A 64 12.91 3.13 -8.24
C LYS A 64 12.37 2.49 -6.98
N LEU A 65 11.78 1.30 -7.09
CA LEU A 65 11.35 0.55 -5.91
C LEU A 65 12.57 0.06 -5.13
N GLY A 66 12.66 0.43 -3.86
CA GLY A 66 13.67 -0.02 -2.93
C GLY A 66 13.15 -1.13 -2.02
N HIS A 67 13.65 -1.17 -0.79
CA HIS A 67 13.25 -2.19 0.18
C HIS A 67 11.77 -2.03 0.59
N VAL A 68 11.02 -3.12 0.49
CA VAL A 68 9.58 -3.17 0.81
C VAL A 68 9.39 -3.41 2.30
N LEU A 69 8.68 -2.49 2.95
CA LEU A 69 8.36 -2.52 4.38
C LEU A 69 7.07 -3.30 4.66
N VAL A 70 6.08 -3.14 3.79
CA VAL A 70 4.76 -3.76 3.90
C VAL A 70 4.30 -4.16 2.50
N SER A 71 3.72 -5.34 2.37
CA SER A 71 3.03 -5.80 1.16
C SER A 71 1.83 -6.63 1.58
N LEU A 72 0.63 -6.16 1.25
CA LEU A 72 -0.63 -6.77 1.64
C LEU A 72 -1.54 -6.92 0.44
N GLU A 73 -2.14 -8.09 0.30
CA GLU A 73 -3.23 -8.34 -0.64
C GLU A 73 -4.55 -8.26 0.12
N VAL A 74 -5.47 -7.46 -0.38
CA VAL A 74 -6.79 -7.25 0.18
C VAL A 74 -7.82 -7.72 -0.83
N LYS A 75 -8.67 -8.67 -0.43
CA LYS A 75 -9.77 -9.17 -1.25
C LYS A 75 -11.00 -8.28 -1.10
N THR A 76 -11.95 -8.45 -2.00
CA THR A 76 -13.26 -7.78 -1.95
C THR A 76 -13.97 -8.05 -0.62
N GLY A 77 -14.59 -7.01 -0.06
CA GLY A 77 -15.39 -7.07 1.17
C GLY A 77 -14.92 -6.12 2.27
N TYR A 78 -15.62 -6.15 3.40
CA TYR A 78 -15.26 -5.33 4.56
C TYR A 78 -13.93 -5.81 5.15
N THR A 79 -12.97 -4.90 5.20
CA THR A 79 -11.62 -5.11 5.71
C THR A 79 -11.40 -4.20 6.90
N MET A 80 -11.03 -4.80 8.03
CA MET A 80 -10.39 -4.09 9.14
C MET A 80 -9.05 -4.76 9.40
N LEU A 81 -7.99 -4.15 8.88
CA LEU A 81 -6.65 -4.67 8.94
C LEU A 81 -5.78 -3.71 9.74
N ALA A 82 -4.96 -4.28 10.61
CA ALA A 82 -3.91 -3.54 11.28
C ALA A 82 -2.63 -4.39 11.31
N HIS A 83 -1.58 -3.84 10.72
CA HIS A 83 -0.32 -4.53 10.45
C HIS A 83 0.85 -3.72 11.02
N ASP A 84 1.53 -4.29 12.00
CA ASP A 84 2.74 -3.73 12.56
C ASP A 84 3.95 -4.05 11.67
N PHE A 85 4.83 -3.07 11.50
CA PHE A 85 6.09 -3.23 10.76
C PHE A 85 7.19 -2.41 11.41
N HIS A 86 8.43 -2.88 11.27
CA HIS A 86 9.59 -2.28 11.92
C HIS A 86 10.51 -1.61 10.90
N ILE A 87 10.94 -0.38 11.19
CA ILE A 87 11.94 0.34 10.40
C ILE A 87 13.20 0.47 11.24
N SER A 88 14.25 -0.27 10.86
CA SER A 88 15.56 -0.20 11.50
C SER A 88 16.45 0.83 10.84
N LYS A 89 17.25 1.56 11.63
CA LYS A 89 18.29 2.47 11.12
C LYS A 89 19.37 1.76 10.29
N LYS A 90 19.51 0.44 10.45
CA LYS A 90 20.50 -0.38 9.74
C LYS A 90 19.99 -0.88 8.38
N MET A 91 18.72 -0.64 8.04
CA MET A 91 18.20 -1.09 6.74
C MET A 91 18.93 -0.39 5.60
N PRO A 92 19.17 -1.08 4.48
CA PRO A 92 19.83 -0.50 3.33
C PRO A 92 18.89 0.50 2.65
N HIS A 93 19.01 1.77 3.02
CA HIS A 93 18.29 2.87 2.40
C HIS A 93 19.22 4.08 2.25
N SER A 94 19.03 4.85 1.19
CA SER A 94 19.76 6.11 1.01
C SER A 94 19.03 7.24 1.75
N LEU A 95 19.77 8.27 2.18
CA LEU A 95 19.18 9.47 2.81
C LEU A 95 18.23 10.24 1.89
N GLN A 96 18.30 9.99 0.58
CA GLN A 96 17.49 10.66 -0.44
C GLN A 96 16.22 9.87 -0.78
N GLU A 97 16.12 8.61 -0.32
CA GLU A 97 14.93 7.79 -0.54
C GLU A 97 13.77 8.27 0.33
N ARG A 98 12.58 8.27 -0.26
CA ARG A 98 11.32 8.56 0.43
C ARG A 98 10.62 7.24 0.72
N ILE A 99 9.77 7.23 1.73
CA ILE A 99 8.87 6.10 1.98
C ILE A 99 7.51 6.44 1.39
N LEU A 100 7.08 5.66 0.40
CA LEU A 100 5.80 5.86 -0.28
C LEU A 100 4.83 4.71 0.00
N LEU A 101 3.55 5.06 0.10
CA LEU A 101 2.41 4.15 0.14
C LEU A 101 1.82 4.03 -1.27
N PHE A 102 1.82 2.81 -1.80
CA PHE A 102 1.16 2.42 -3.04
C PHE A 102 -0.13 1.67 -2.70
N VAL A 103 -1.19 2.01 -3.42
CA VAL A 103 -2.46 1.29 -3.38
C VAL A 103 -2.86 1.06 -4.82
N VAL A 104 -3.09 -0.20 -5.18
CA VAL A 104 -3.38 -0.60 -6.55
C VAL A 104 -4.52 -1.61 -6.54
N GLN A 105 -5.56 -1.37 -7.33
CA GLN A 105 -6.56 -2.35 -7.70
C GLN A 105 -6.01 -3.31 -8.78
N THR A 106 -6.02 -4.61 -8.52
CA THR A 106 -5.44 -5.62 -9.43
C THR A 106 -6.40 -6.12 -10.50
N ASP A 107 -7.68 -5.72 -10.45
CA ASP A 107 -8.71 -6.22 -11.38
C ASP A 107 -8.53 -5.68 -12.82
N ASN A 108 -7.85 -4.54 -13.00
CA ASN A 108 -7.63 -3.92 -14.32
C ASN A 108 -6.28 -3.18 -14.39
N ILE A 109 -5.17 -3.94 -14.43
CA ILE A 109 -3.79 -3.38 -14.44
C ILE A 109 -3.38 -2.74 -15.77
N ASP A 110 -4.21 -2.86 -16.80
CA ASP A 110 -3.92 -2.35 -18.14
C ASP A 110 -4.18 -0.85 -18.30
N THR A 111 -4.97 -0.27 -17.41
CA THR A 111 -5.36 1.14 -17.48
C THR A 111 -4.99 1.85 -16.19
N SER A 112 -4.92 3.19 -16.23
CA SER A 112 -4.65 3.99 -15.03
C SER A 112 -5.75 3.84 -13.96
N ALA A 113 -6.88 3.19 -14.27
CA ALA A 113 -7.88 2.84 -13.26
C ALA A 113 -7.34 1.92 -12.17
N CYS A 114 -6.25 1.16 -12.40
CA CYS A 114 -5.66 0.32 -11.34
C CYS A 114 -5.04 1.13 -10.21
N ILE A 115 -4.57 2.35 -10.42
CA ILE A 115 -3.90 3.13 -9.36
C ILE A 115 -4.89 3.97 -8.54
N ILE A 116 -6.09 3.44 -8.33
CA ILE A 116 -7.16 4.08 -7.56
C ILE A 116 -7.15 3.64 -6.10
N ASN A 117 -7.55 4.55 -5.21
CA ASN A 117 -7.84 4.21 -3.82
C ASN A 117 -9.23 3.60 -3.67
N PRO A 118 -9.44 2.56 -2.84
CA PRO A 118 -10.78 2.05 -2.60
C PRO A 118 -11.66 3.15 -1.95
N PRO A 119 -12.82 3.52 -2.54
CA PRO A 119 -13.60 4.69 -2.11
C PRO A 119 -14.11 4.65 -0.66
N GLU A 120 -14.45 3.46 -0.17
CA GLU A 120 -15.03 3.24 1.16
C GLU A 120 -13.97 2.83 2.19
N VAL A 121 -12.68 3.05 1.90
CA VAL A 121 -11.55 2.64 2.75
C VAL A 121 -10.71 3.83 3.19
N SER A 122 -10.35 3.81 4.47
CA SER A 122 -9.48 4.78 5.11
C SER A 122 -8.17 4.15 5.57
N PHE A 123 -7.07 4.85 5.29
CA PHE A 123 -5.72 4.45 5.63
C PHE A 123 -5.18 5.33 6.76
N LEU A 124 -4.67 4.70 7.82
CA LEU A 124 -4.00 5.37 8.92
C LEU A 124 -2.62 4.78 9.13
N LEU A 125 -1.66 5.63 9.46
CA LEU A 125 -0.32 5.26 9.88
C LEU A 125 -0.07 5.81 11.28
N ASN A 126 0.27 4.94 12.22
CA ASN A 126 0.49 5.30 13.62
C ASN A 126 -0.69 6.10 14.22
N GLY A 127 -1.92 5.73 13.84
CA GLY A 127 -3.15 6.43 14.24
C GLY A 127 -3.41 7.77 13.55
N LYS A 128 -2.56 8.22 12.63
CA LYS A 128 -2.76 9.44 11.84
C LYS A 128 -3.32 9.10 10.46
N MET A 129 -4.33 9.85 10.02
CA MET A 129 -4.89 9.69 8.68
C MET A 129 -3.84 9.98 7.61
N VAL A 130 -3.79 9.14 6.58
CA VAL A 130 -2.98 9.40 5.40
C VAL A 130 -3.75 10.35 4.48
N GLU A 131 -3.14 11.47 4.12
CA GLU A 131 -3.74 12.50 3.29
C GLU A 131 -4.27 11.92 1.96
N LYS A 132 -5.48 12.31 1.56
CA LYS A 132 -6.19 11.86 0.34
C LYS A 132 -6.49 10.35 0.26
N ARG A 133 -6.21 9.60 1.32
CA ARG A 133 -6.45 8.15 1.44
C ARG A 133 -7.47 7.85 2.53
N VAL A 134 -8.46 8.73 2.71
CA VAL A 134 -9.58 8.54 3.62
C VAL A 134 -10.90 8.82 2.91
N ASN A 135 -11.93 8.05 3.25
CA ASN A 135 -13.23 8.04 2.57
C ASN A 135 -13.91 9.42 2.43
N ILE A 136 -13.62 10.37 3.32
CA ILE A 136 -14.22 11.71 3.32
C ILE A 136 -13.46 12.76 2.51
N THR A 137 -12.19 12.54 2.18
CA THR A 137 -11.34 13.53 1.47
C THR A 137 -10.56 12.91 0.31
N MET A 138 -11.10 11.84 -0.26
CA MET A 138 -10.46 11.10 -1.35
C MET A 138 -10.62 11.83 -2.69
N ASP A 139 -9.52 11.96 -3.43
CA ASP A 139 -9.54 12.43 -4.82
C ASP A 139 -10.19 11.37 -5.74
N THR A 140 -10.97 11.80 -6.73
CA THR A 140 -11.54 10.91 -7.73
C THR A 140 -10.51 10.50 -8.79
N GLY A 141 -10.54 9.22 -9.19
CA GLY A 141 -9.69 8.70 -10.27
C GLY A 141 -8.30 8.21 -9.83
N PRO A 142 -7.35 8.11 -10.78
CA PRO A 142 -5.98 7.65 -10.53
C PRO A 142 -5.24 8.51 -9.49
N GLN A 143 -4.60 7.88 -8.51
CA GLN A 143 -3.90 8.58 -7.42
C GLN A 143 -2.42 8.20 -7.33
N LEU A 144 -1.56 9.22 -7.25
CA LEU A 144 -0.13 9.03 -7.03
C LEU A 144 0.16 8.37 -5.67
N PRO A 145 1.31 7.68 -5.52
CA PRO A 145 1.71 7.11 -4.25
C PRO A 145 1.87 8.20 -3.18
N SER A 146 1.33 7.95 -1.99
CA SER A 146 1.36 8.94 -0.91
C SER A 146 2.73 8.94 -0.22
N ASN A 147 3.35 10.11 -0.05
CA ASN A 147 4.58 10.23 0.73
C ASN A 147 4.27 10.18 2.23
N VAL A 148 4.70 9.10 2.88
CA VAL A 148 4.40 8.83 4.29
C VAL A 148 5.63 8.95 5.19
N THR A 149 6.77 9.41 4.64
CA THR A 149 8.05 9.50 5.34
C THR A 149 7.94 10.24 6.68
N ALA A 150 7.26 11.38 6.70
CA ALA A 150 7.11 12.22 7.90
C ALA A 150 6.17 11.61 8.96
N THR A 151 5.33 10.65 8.59
CA THR A 151 4.39 9.97 9.49
C THR A 151 5.01 8.77 10.19
N LEU A 152 6.09 8.23 9.62
CA LEU A 152 6.78 7.04 10.09
C LEU A 152 7.93 7.40 11.03
N LYS A 153 8.29 6.45 11.88
CA LYS A 153 9.40 6.56 12.82
C LYS A 153 10.32 5.35 12.72
N TYR A 154 11.58 5.50 13.13
CA TYR A 154 12.41 4.35 13.40
C TYR A 154 11.83 3.54 14.57
N GLY A 155 11.90 2.22 14.47
CA GLY A 155 11.21 1.30 15.37
C GLY A 155 9.89 0.81 14.80
N THR A 156 8.97 0.45 15.68
CA THR A 156 7.67 -0.13 15.31
C THR A 156 6.69 0.94 14.85
N ASN A 157 6.08 0.68 13.70
CA ASN A 157 5.00 1.45 13.10
C ASN A 157 3.78 0.55 12.92
N LEU A 158 2.61 1.18 12.76
CA LEU A 158 1.35 0.48 12.56
C LEU A 158 0.63 1.05 11.33
N LEU A 159 0.37 0.20 10.34
CA LEU A 159 -0.57 0.48 9.26
C LEU A 159 -1.95 0.00 9.67
N GLN A 160 -2.97 0.82 9.47
CA GLN A 160 -4.37 0.48 9.70
C GLN A 160 -5.15 0.79 8.43
N VAL A 161 -5.97 -0.16 8.00
CA VAL A 161 -6.80 -0.08 6.80
C VAL A 161 -8.20 -0.51 7.21
N MET A 162 -9.18 0.37 7.05
CA MET A 162 -10.55 0.11 7.51
C MET A 162 -11.55 0.56 6.47
N GLY A 163 -12.48 -0.33 6.12
CA GLY A 163 -13.57 -0.02 5.22
C GLY A 163 -13.91 -1.15 4.25
N ASN A 164 -14.70 -0.85 3.23
CA ASN A 164 -15.18 -1.84 2.27
C ASN A 164 -14.42 -1.76 0.94
N CYS A 165 -13.71 -2.83 0.60
CA CYS A 165 -12.97 -2.94 -0.66
C CYS A 165 -13.89 -3.48 -1.75
N LYS A 166 -14.17 -2.68 -2.77
CA LYS A 166 -14.87 -3.12 -3.99
C LYS A 166 -13.83 -3.53 -5.04
N GLY A 167 -13.27 -4.73 -4.89
CA GLY A 167 -12.23 -5.26 -5.77
C GLY A 167 -11.03 -5.83 -5.00
N HIS A 168 -10.07 -6.36 -5.74
CA HIS A 168 -8.80 -6.85 -5.19
C HIS A 168 -7.76 -5.74 -5.21
N TYR A 169 -7.07 -5.55 -4.09
CA TYR A 169 -6.08 -4.50 -3.94
C TYR A 169 -4.75 -5.05 -3.44
N ILE A 170 -3.66 -4.44 -3.91
CA ILE A 170 -2.32 -4.57 -3.34
C ILE A 170 -1.99 -3.25 -2.65
N ILE A 171 -1.58 -3.34 -1.38
CA ILE A 171 -1.14 -2.22 -0.56
C ILE A 171 0.33 -2.43 -0.23
N VAL A 172 1.18 -1.50 -0.64
CA VAL A 172 2.63 -1.60 -0.46
C VAL A 172 3.19 -0.33 0.17
N ILE A 173 4.04 -0.49 1.17
CA ILE A 173 4.88 0.58 1.70
C ILE A 173 6.32 0.20 1.42
N ALA A 174 7.07 1.07 0.76
CA ALA A 174 8.46 0.80 0.41
C ALA A 174 9.31 2.07 0.44
N PHE A 175 10.61 1.89 0.65
CA PHE A 175 11.58 2.90 0.27
C PHE A 175 11.56 3.08 -1.25
N THR A 176 11.64 4.31 -1.71
CA THR A 176 11.65 4.64 -3.13
C THR A 176 12.71 5.69 -3.42
N GLY A 177 13.48 5.40 -4.46
CA GLY A 177 14.40 6.34 -5.08
C GLY A 177 13.77 6.98 -6.32
N VAL A 178 14.47 7.96 -6.88
CA VAL A 178 14.11 8.57 -8.16
C VAL A 178 15.05 8.04 -9.24
N ILE A 179 14.49 7.59 -10.35
CA ILE A 179 15.25 7.30 -11.57
C ILE A 179 15.26 8.58 -12.40
N LEU A 180 16.45 9.06 -12.74
CA LEU A 180 16.57 10.25 -13.58
C LEU A 180 15.98 9.94 -14.97
N PRO A 181 15.07 10.77 -15.50
CA PRO A 181 14.60 10.60 -16.86
C PRO A 181 15.79 10.59 -17.83
N PRO A 182 15.77 9.75 -18.87
CA PRO A 182 16.77 9.85 -19.93
C PRO A 182 16.70 11.24 -20.56
N ALA A 183 17.85 11.78 -20.99
CA ALA A 183 17.93 13.13 -21.57
C ALA A 183 16.98 13.35 -22.77
N LYS A 184 16.51 12.26 -23.39
CA LYS A 184 15.45 12.25 -24.41
C LYS A 184 14.43 11.16 -24.07
N PRO A 185 13.33 11.48 -23.38
CA PRO A 185 12.27 10.51 -23.12
C PRO A 185 11.58 10.13 -24.43
N VAL A 186 11.58 8.85 -24.76
CA VAL A 186 10.74 8.31 -25.85
C VAL A 186 9.36 8.10 -25.27
N LEU A 187 8.37 8.90 -25.68
CA LEU A 187 6.97 8.64 -25.36
C LEU A 187 6.57 7.32 -26.00
N LYS A 188 6.11 6.36 -25.17
CA LYS A 188 5.38 5.20 -25.68
C LYS A 188 3.99 5.69 -26.11
N ASP A 189 3.52 5.21 -27.26
CA ASP A 189 2.28 5.67 -27.91
C ASP A 189 1.11 5.65 -26.92
N TYR A 190 0.69 6.85 -26.51
CA TYR A 190 -0.58 7.06 -25.84
C TYR A 190 -1.65 6.98 -26.93
N LEU A 191 -2.39 5.87 -27.00
CA LEU A 191 -3.59 5.81 -27.82
C LEU A 191 -4.60 6.81 -27.23
N GLN A 192 -4.69 8.00 -27.82
CA GLN A 192 -5.78 8.91 -27.54
C GLN A 192 -7.09 8.20 -27.90
N SER A 193 -7.98 8.04 -26.92
CA SER A 193 -9.33 7.54 -27.18
C SER A 193 -10.00 8.50 -28.15
N GLU A 194 -10.33 8.04 -29.36
CA GLU A 194 -11.05 8.85 -30.35
C GLU A 194 -12.35 9.36 -29.70
N VAL A 195 -12.45 10.68 -29.57
CA VAL A 195 -13.71 11.36 -29.29
C VAL A 195 -14.58 11.13 -30.52
N ILE A 196 -15.59 10.27 -30.40
CA ILE A 196 -16.66 10.21 -31.38
C ILE A 196 -17.47 11.50 -31.21
N GLU A 197 -17.11 12.53 -31.97
CA GLU A 197 -18.02 13.66 -32.21
C GLU A 197 -19.23 13.10 -32.97
N SER A 198 -20.33 12.89 -32.23
CA SER A 198 -21.63 12.66 -32.84
C SER A 198 -22.05 13.94 -33.58
N ASN A 199 -21.78 13.97 -34.87
CA ASN A 199 -22.21 15.03 -35.79
C ASN A 199 -23.76 15.06 -35.80
N PRO A 200 -24.45 16.15 -35.42
CA PRO A 200 -25.90 16.20 -35.50
C PRO A 200 -26.28 16.40 -36.97
N GLY A 201 -26.62 15.28 -37.62
CA GLY A 201 -27.14 15.26 -38.98
C GLY A 201 -28.43 16.07 -39.08
N ASN A 202 -28.32 17.18 -39.81
CA ASN A 202 -29.37 18.07 -40.25
C ASN A 202 -30.41 17.32 -41.11
N SER A 203 -31.67 17.25 -40.68
CA SER A 203 -32.79 16.84 -41.54
C SER A 203 -33.92 17.87 -41.48
N ARG A 204 -33.87 18.83 -42.41
CA ARG A 204 -35.05 19.50 -42.95
C ARG A 204 -35.46 18.77 -44.23
N ALA A 205 -36.65 18.19 -44.24
CA ALA A 205 -37.56 18.09 -45.38
C ALA A 205 -38.95 17.81 -44.82
#